data_AF-A0A939XGH5-F1
#
_entry.id   AF-A0A939XGH5-F1
#
_cell.length_a   1.000
_cell.length_b   1.000
_cell.length_c   1.000
_cell.angle_alpha   90.00
_cell.angle_beta   90.00
_cell.angle_gamma   90.00
#
_symmetry.space_group_name_H-M   'P 1'
#
loop_
_entity.id
_entity.type
_entity.pdbx_description
1 polymer ?
#
loop_
_entity_poly.entity_id
_entity_poly.type
_entity_poly.pdbx_seq_one_letter_code
_entity_poly.pdbx_strand_id
1 'polypeptide(L)'
;MKIISNRISIICGHYGTGKTNLAVNLARDHARQGEKVTIVDMDIVNPYFRTSDYRKILEDEGIEVIAPVFGATNLDLPSLPAAMYLAFEKEGTVIFDLGGDDVGSTVMGRFREKLNGKDYEMLYVINKYRDLDCDPTETAEILKEIEAVTKLKATGIINNSNLMYETTLEHIEKGMEYARETASLLGLPVVATVMRRDIASDYKADTAETGEIIPVDIIAGPSF
;
A
#
# COMPACT_ATOMS: atom_id res chain seq x y z
N MET A 1 15.84 -0.49 10.25
CA MET A 1 15.06 0.75 10.39
C MET A 1 13.64 0.38 10.07
N LYS A 2 12.67 0.87 10.85
CA LYS A 2 11.27 0.48 10.72
C LYS A 2 10.62 1.43 9.71
N ILE A 3 10.56 1.02 8.45
CA ILE A 3 10.06 1.83 7.31
C ILE A 3 8.60 2.27 7.55
N ILE A 4 7.81 1.34 8.09
CA ILE A 4 6.51 1.59 8.71
C ILE A 4 6.74 1.66 10.22
N SER A 5 6.48 2.82 10.80
CA SER A 5 6.78 3.09 12.21
C SER A 5 5.58 2.85 13.12
N ASN A 6 4.38 2.99 12.56
CA ASN A 6 3.14 2.86 13.31
C ASN A 6 2.65 1.42 13.35
N ARG A 7 1.84 1.13 14.37
CA ARG A 7 1.22 -0.19 14.53
C ARG A 7 0.27 -0.51 13.38
N ILE A 8 -0.44 0.51 12.88
CA ILE A 8 -1.42 0.38 11.80
C ILE A 8 -0.95 1.22 10.62
N SER A 9 -0.71 0.56 9.50
CA SER A 9 -0.42 1.19 8.20
C SER A 9 -1.55 0.94 7.23
N ILE A 10 -2.00 2.00 6.57
CA ILE A 10 -3.01 1.95 5.52
C ILE A 10 -2.31 2.31 4.22
N ILE A 11 -2.22 1.37 3.29
CA ILE A 11 -1.62 1.57 1.98
C ILE A 11 -2.74 1.94 1.01
N CYS A 12 -2.75 3.17 0.51
CA CYS A 12 -3.79 3.68 -0.39
C CYS A 12 -3.18 4.24 -1.69
N GLY A 13 -4.01 4.54 -2.69
CA GLY A 13 -3.53 5.00 -3.99
C GLY A 13 -4.37 4.51 -5.16
N HIS A 14 -4.17 5.10 -6.34
CA HIS A 14 -4.91 4.76 -7.53
C HIS A 14 -4.72 3.29 -7.96
N TYR A 15 -5.64 2.75 -8.77
CA TYR A 15 -5.55 1.39 -9.27
C TYR A 15 -4.27 1.15 -10.08
N GLY A 16 -3.56 0.05 -9.79
CA GLY A 16 -2.32 -0.33 -10.47
C GLY A 16 -1.06 0.44 -10.06
N THR A 17 -1.10 1.30 -9.04
CA THR A 17 0.12 1.95 -8.51
C THR A 17 1.03 1.00 -7.71
N GLY A 18 0.67 -0.28 -7.59
CA GLY A 18 1.50 -1.32 -6.95
C GLY A 18 1.33 -1.49 -5.44
N LYS A 19 0.20 -1.00 -4.88
CA LYS A 19 -0.15 -1.12 -3.45
C LYS A 19 -0.01 -2.52 -2.88
N THR A 20 -0.65 -3.51 -3.51
CA THR A 20 -0.63 -4.91 -3.05
C THR A 20 0.79 -5.48 -3.03
N ASN A 21 1.59 -5.25 -4.07
CA ASN A 21 2.99 -5.70 -4.10
C ASN A 21 3.79 -5.10 -2.94
N LEU A 22 3.61 -3.80 -2.70
CA LEU A 22 4.26 -3.09 -1.62
C LEU A 22 3.81 -3.61 -0.25
N ALA A 23 2.50 -3.75 -0.03
CA ALA A 23 1.93 -4.23 1.23
C ALA A 23 2.42 -5.64 1.58
N VAL A 24 2.47 -6.55 0.59
CA VAL A 24 3.00 -7.90 0.75
C VAL A 24 4.50 -7.88 1.08
N ASN A 25 5.31 -7.10 0.37
CA ASN A 25 6.74 -6.99 0.67
C ASN A 25 6.99 -6.45 2.08
N LEU A 26 6.27 -5.40 2.48
CA LEU A 26 6.37 -4.83 3.82
C LEU A 26 5.98 -5.86 4.89
N ALA A 27 4.88 -6.59 4.71
CA ALA A 27 4.45 -7.62 5.65
C ALA A 27 5.53 -8.71 5.85
N ARG A 28 6.15 -9.16 4.76
CA ARG A 28 7.22 -10.16 4.78
C ARG A 28 8.48 -9.64 5.46
N ASP A 29 8.86 -8.39 5.18
CA ASP A 29 10.06 -7.79 5.78
C ASP A 29 9.89 -7.56 7.29
N HIS A 30 8.69 -7.19 7.77
CA HIS A 30 8.40 -7.14 9.21
C HIS A 30 8.38 -8.52 9.86
N ALA A 31 7.79 -9.54 9.21
CA ALA A 31 7.78 -10.90 9.74
C ALA A 31 9.20 -11.48 9.87
N ARG A 32 10.07 -11.23 8.87
CA ARG A 32 11.50 -11.60 8.91
C ARG A 32 12.28 -10.91 10.03
N GLN A 33 11.82 -9.75 10.49
CA GLN A 33 12.37 -9.05 11.66
C GLN A 33 11.84 -9.61 12.99
N GLY A 34 11.00 -10.65 12.96
CA GLY A 34 10.43 -11.30 14.14
C GLY A 34 9.18 -10.61 14.69
N GLU A 35 8.58 -9.68 13.94
CA GLU A 35 7.34 -9.03 14.36
C GLU A 35 6.13 -9.95 14.13
N LYS A 36 5.12 -9.83 15.00
CA LYS A 36 3.78 -10.34 14.67
C LYS A 36 3.18 -9.43 13.60
N VAL A 37 2.78 -10.01 12.47
CA VAL A 37 2.25 -9.24 11.34
C VAL A 37 0.87 -9.76 10.95
N THR A 38 -0.04 -8.83 10.71
CA THR A 38 -1.33 -9.08 10.08
C THR A 38 -1.46 -8.21 8.84
N ILE A 39 -1.82 -8.80 7.72
CA ILE A 39 -2.16 -8.06 6.49
C ILE A 39 -3.64 -8.23 6.19
N VAL A 40 -4.30 -7.12 5.84
CA VAL A 40 -5.74 -7.04 5.60
C VAL A 40 -5.99 -6.63 4.16
N ASP A 41 -6.60 -7.52 3.39
CA ASP A 41 -7.02 -7.28 2.01
C ASP A 41 -8.38 -6.57 1.99
N MET A 42 -8.39 -5.30 1.59
CA MET A 42 -9.61 -4.49 1.51
C MET A 42 -10.11 -4.34 0.06
N ASP A 43 -9.40 -4.90 -0.91
CA ASP A 43 -9.78 -4.82 -2.33
C ASP A 43 -10.86 -5.87 -2.64
N ILE A 44 -12.12 -5.46 -2.46
CA ILE A 44 -13.28 -6.32 -2.69
C ILE A 44 -13.68 -6.39 -4.17
N VAL A 45 -13.07 -5.58 -5.04
CA VAL A 45 -13.49 -5.40 -6.45
C VAL A 45 -12.53 -6.08 -7.44
N ASN A 46 -11.21 -6.04 -7.24
CA ASN A 46 -10.22 -6.48 -8.22
C ASN A 46 -10.02 -8.01 -8.31
N PRO A 47 -10.34 -8.69 -9.43
CA PRO A 47 -10.26 -10.15 -9.50
C PRO A 47 -8.87 -10.72 -9.85
N TYR A 48 -7.84 -9.90 -10.11
CA TYR A 48 -6.59 -10.39 -10.73
C TYR A 48 -5.33 -10.33 -9.86
N PHE A 49 -5.25 -9.42 -8.90
CA PHE A 49 -4.06 -9.27 -8.03
C PHE A 49 -4.48 -8.83 -6.64
N ARG A 50 -4.71 -9.81 -5.77
CA ARG A 50 -5.13 -9.57 -4.38
C ARG A 50 -4.09 -10.05 -3.39
N THR A 51 -4.04 -9.40 -2.25
CA THR A 51 -3.26 -9.89 -1.10
C THR A 51 -3.68 -11.33 -0.76
N SER A 52 -4.97 -11.65 -0.89
CA SER A 52 -5.50 -13.01 -0.67
C SER A 52 -4.93 -14.10 -1.59
N ASP A 53 -4.46 -13.78 -2.79
CA ASP A 53 -3.82 -14.76 -3.69
C ASP A 53 -2.49 -15.29 -3.12
N TYR A 54 -1.87 -14.51 -2.23
CA TYR A 54 -0.60 -14.84 -1.57
C TYR A 54 -0.79 -15.44 -0.18
N ARG A 55 -2.04 -15.74 0.22
CA ARG A 55 -2.37 -16.23 1.56
C ARG A 55 -1.47 -17.36 2.03
N LYS A 56 -1.31 -18.40 1.20
CA LYS A 56 -0.51 -19.58 1.58
C LYS A 56 0.94 -19.21 1.89
N ILE A 57 1.58 -18.43 1.01
CA ILE A 57 2.97 -18.01 1.18
C ILE A 57 3.12 -17.14 2.43
N LEU A 58 2.17 -16.23 2.66
CA LEU A 58 2.17 -15.34 3.81
C LEU A 58 1.98 -16.12 5.13
N GLU A 59 1.02 -17.04 5.18
CA GLU A 59 0.76 -17.88 6.35
C GLU A 59 1.93 -18.85 6.65
N ASP A 60 2.56 -19.41 5.61
CA ASP A 60 3.78 -20.22 5.73
C ASP A 60 4.96 -19.41 6.32
N GLU A 61 4.97 -18.09 6.11
CA GLU A 61 5.94 -17.15 6.70
C GLU A 61 5.49 -16.59 8.07
N GLY A 62 4.38 -17.08 8.62
CA GLY A 62 3.86 -16.68 9.93
C GLY A 62 3.07 -15.36 9.93
N ILE A 63 2.67 -14.86 8.76
CA ILE A 63 1.86 -13.64 8.60
C ILE A 63 0.38 -14.03 8.58
N GLU A 64 -0.40 -13.39 9.44
CA GLU A 64 -1.86 -13.60 9.44
C GLU A 64 -2.51 -12.80 8.31
N VAL A 65 -3.35 -13.46 7.50
CA VAL A 65 -4.06 -12.82 6.38
C VAL A 65 -5.55 -12.72 6.67
N ILE A 66 -6.06 -11.49 6.74
CA ILE A 66 -7.50 -11.20 6.85
C ILE A 66 -7.98 -10.77 5.46
N ALA A 67 -8.90 -11.52 4.87
CA ALA A 67 -9.47 -11.19 3.57
C ALA A 67 -10.98 -11.53 3.53
N PRO A 68 -11.76 -10.87 2.66
CA PRO A 68 -13.14 -11.25 2.39
C PRO A 68 -13.22 -12.71 1.92
N VAL A 69 -14.15 -13.48 2.49
CA VAL A 69 -14.47 -14.80 1.99
C VAL A 69 -15.47 -14.63 0.84
N PHE A 70 -15.02 -14.80 -0.40
CA PHE A 70 -15.92 -14.87 -1.55
C PHE A 70 -16.61 -16.23 -1.54
N GLY A 71 -17.70 -16.33 -0.77
CA GLY A 71 -18.57 -17.50 -0.77
C GLY A 71 -19.25 -17.62 -2.14
N ALA A 72 -19.15 -18.81 -2.76
CA ALA A 72 -19.63 -19.13 -4.11
C ALA A 72 -21.16 -19.13 -4.28
N THR A 73 -21.92 -18.33 -3.52
CA THR A 73 -23.39 -18.35 -3.55
C THR A 73 -23.95 -16.95 -3.36
N ASN A 74 -24.57 -16.45 -4.43
CA ASN A 74 -25.47 -15.30 -4.55
C ASN A 74 -24.95 -13.94 -4.03
N LEU A 75 -24.72 -13.08 -5.02
CA LEU A 75 -24.62 -11.61 -4.92
C LEU A 75 -25.70 -11.04 -4.00
N ASP A 76 -25.35 -10.73 -2.76
CA ASP A 76 -26.06 -9.74 -1.94
C ASP A 76 -25.08 -9.19 -0.91
N LEU A 77 -24.53 -8.00 -1.22
CA LEU A 77 -23.52 -7.20 -0.50
C LEU A 77 -22.38 -7.99 0.18
N PRO A 78 -21.09 -7.64 -0.05
CA PRO A 78 -20.02 -8.18 0.78
C PRO A 78 -20.32 -7.80 2.24
N SER A 79 -20.79 -8.75 3.04
CA SER A 79 -20.82 -8.60 4.47
C SER A 79 -19.37 -8.37 4.85
N LEU A 80 -19.04 -7.13 5.23
CA LEU A 80 -17.71 -6.80 5.70
C LEU A 80 -17.40 -7.79 6.81
N PRO A 81 -16.47 -8.74 6.59
CA PRO A 81 -16.39 -9.87 7.49
C PRO A 81 -16.05 -9.33 8.87
N ALA A 82 -16.67 -9.85 9.92
CA ALA A 82 -16.30 -9.54 11.30
C ALA A 82 -14.78 -9.61 11.53
N ALA A 83 -14.08 -10.42 10.73
CA ALA A 83 -12.63 -10.51 10.67
C ALA A 83 -11.92 -9.15 10.43
N MET A 84 -12.48 -8.23 9.64
CA MET A 84 -11.87 -6.89 9.44
C MET A 84 -11.90 -6.05 10.71
N TYR A 85 -12.95 -6.19 11.55
CA TYR A 85 -12.97 -5.53 12.86
C TYR A 85 -11.91 -6.11 13.80
N LEU A 86 -11.62 -7.41 13.70
CA LEU A 86 -10.59 -8.06 14.53
C LEU A 86 -9.19 -7.51 14.24
N ALA A 87 -8.93 -7.04 13.02
CA ALA A 87 -7.63 -6.47 12.63
C ALA A 87 -7.19 -5.33 13.57
N PHE A 88 -8.14 -4.49 14.00
CA PHE A 88 -7.85 -3.35 14.89
C PHE A 88 -7.51 -3.76 16.33
N GLU A 89 -7.82 -5.00 16.72
CA GLU A 89 -7.56 -5.57 18.03
C GLU A 89 -6.32 -6.50 18.05
N LYS A 90 -5.72 -6.77 16.88
CA LYS A 90 -4.49 -7.58 16.78
C LYS A 90 -3.31 -6.90 17.46
N GLU A 91 -2.38 -7.69 17.98
CA GLU A 91 -1.06 -7.20 18.43
C GLU A 91 -0.08 -7.15 17.26
N GLY A 92 0.95 -6.30 17.37
CA GLY A 92 1.98 -6.18 16.34
C GLY A 92 1.56 -5.30 15.16
N THR A 93 2.24 -5.48 14.03
CA THR A 93 2.12 -4.65 12.84
C THR A 93 0.91 -5.09 12.01
N VAL A 94 0.02 -4.15 11.70
CA VAL A 94 -1.19 -4.37 10.91
C VAL A 94 -1.13 -3.52 9.65
N ILE A 95 -1.15 -4.15 8.48
CA ILE A 95 -1.07 -3.48 7.18
C ILE A 95 -2.41 -3.67 6.47
N PHE A 96 -3.09 -2.58 6.15
CA PHE A 96 -4.30 -2.58 5.33
C PHE A 96 -3.93 -2.26 3.88
N ASP A 97 -4.14 -3.20 2.98
CA ASP A 97 -4.06 -2.99 1.52
C ASP A 97 -5.40 -2.43 1.04
N LEU A 98 -5.50 -1.11 0.94
CA LEU A 98 -6.71 -0.44 0.47
C LEU A 98 -6.78 -0.56 -1.05
N GLY A 99 -7.86 -1.17 -1.55
CA GLY A 99 -8.15 -1.24 -2.99
C GLY A 99 -8.09 0.13 -3.67
N GLY A 100 -7.81 0.14 -4.97
CA GLY A 100 -7.77 1.38 -5.77
C GLY A 100 -9.15 1.94 -6.13
N ASP A 101 -10.22 1.36 -5.58
CA ASP A 101 -11.61 1.65 -5.90
C ASP A 101 -12.34 2.37 -4.75
N ASP A 102 -13.46 3.01 -5.09
CA ASP A 102 -14.31 3.73 -4.14
C ASP A 102 -14.93 2.81 -3.08
N VAL A 103 -15.12 1.52 -3.39
CA VAL A 103 -15.76 0.58 -2.48
C VAL A 103 -14.82 0.25 -1.33
N GLY A 104 -13.57 -0.11 -1.61
CA GLY A 104 -12.53 -0.29 -0.59
C GLY A 104 -12.37 0.95 0.29
N SER A 105 -12.34 2.13 -0.30
CA SER A 105 -12.27 3.41 0.42
C SER A 105 -13.49 3.66 1.31
N THR A 106 -14.70 3.37 0.83
CA THR A 106 -15.96 3.50 1.57
C THR A 106 -15.99 2.56 2.77
N VAL A 107 -15.52 1.33 2.58
CA VAL A 107 -15.37 0.36 3.66
C VAL A 107 -14.44 0.92 4.74
N MET A 108 -13.26 1.41 4.36
CA MET A 108 -12.27 1.93 5.31
C MET A 108 -12.82 3.10 6.13
N GLY A 109 -13.64 3.96 5.53
CA GLY A 109 -14.28 5.07 6.24
C GLY A 109 -15.18 4.66 7.41
N ARG A 110 -15.71 3.43 7.41
CA ARG A 110 -16.50 2.89 8.54
C ARG A 110 -15.65 2.61 9.78
N PHE A 111 -14.33 2.47 9.62
CA PHE A 111 -13.40 2.17 10.70
C PHE A 111 -12.71 3.41 11.28
N ARG A 112 -13.04 4.63 10.82
CA ARG A 112 -12.46 5.88 11.32
C ARG A 112 -12.46 5.98 12.85
N GLU A 113 -13.58 5.66 13.50
CA GLU A 113 -13.68 5.73 14.96
C GLU A 113 -12.77 4.74 15.69
N LYS A 114 -12.37 3.64 15.02
CA LYS A 114 -11.41 2.67 15.56
C LYS A 114 -9.95 3.13 15.40
N LEU A 115 -9.72 4.11 14.53
CA LEU A 115 -8.42 4.75 14.28
C LEU A 115 -8.25 6.04 15.08
N ASN A 116 -9.35 6.70 15.48
CA ASN A 116 -9.32 7.86 16.37
C ASN A 116 -8.59 7.51 17.69
N GLY A 117 -7.49 8.20 17.97
CA GLY A 117 -6.67 7.99 19.17
C GLY A 117 -5.67 6.83 19.09
N LYS A 118 -5.49 6.18 17.92
CA LYS A 118 -4.40 5.25 17.65
C LYS A 118 -3.38 5.90 16.72
N ASP A 119 -2.09 5.57 16.90
CA ASP A 119 -1.04 5.92 15.96
C ASP A 119 -1.21 5.07 14.68
N TYR A 120 -1.91 5.63 13.70
CA TYR A 120 -1.99 5.07 12.35
C TYR A 120 -1.20 5.94 11.39
N GLU A 121 -0.69 5.32 10.33
CA GLU A 121 -0.22 6.03 9.15
C GLU A 121 -1.04 5.62 7.94
N MET A 122 -1.29 6.58 7.05
CA MET A 122 -1.95 6.35 5.78
C MET A 122 -1.01 6.83 4.67
N LEU A 123 -0.44 5.86 3.97
CA LEU A 123 0.65 6.02 3.04
C LEU A 123 0.10 5.98 1.60
N TYR A 124 0.18 7.12 0.92
CA TYR A 124 -0.32 7.30 -0.44
C TYR A 124 0.72 6.84 -1.46
N VAL A 125 0.44 5.72 -2.12
CA VAL A 125 1.31 5.10 -3.11
C VAL A 125 1.00 5.63 -4.49
N ILE A 126 2.00 6.27 -5.10
CA ILE A 126 1.95 6.83 -6.44
C ILE A 126 2.89 6.07 -7.38
N ASN A 127 2.54 6.04 -8.66
CA ASN A 127 3.43 5.53 -9.70
C ASN A 127 3.28 6.39 -10.94
N LYS A 128 4.31 7.18 -11.26
CA LYS A 128 4.35 8.04 -12.45
C LYS A 128 4.05 7.29 -13.75
N TYR A 129 4.41 6.02 -13.84
CA TYR A 129 4.30 5.22 -15.06
C TYR A 129 2.98 4.46 -15.16
N ARG A 130 2.10 4.59 -14.16
CA ARG A 130 0.81 3.90 -14.20
C ARG A 130 -0.12 4.50 -15.25
N ASP A 131 -0.15 5.83 -15.32
CA ASP A 131 -0.85 6.60 -16.34
C ASP A 131 0.08 7.74 -16.77
N LEU A 132 0.58 7.66 -18.00
CA LEU A 132 1.60 8.59 -18.49
C LEU A 132 1.03 9.99 -18.74
N ASP A 133 -0.28 10.11 -18.90
CA ASP A 133 -0.97 11.38 -19.09
C ASP A 133 -1.32 12.04 -17.75
N CYS A 134 -1.23 11.31 -16.63
CA CYS A 134 -1.61 11.81 -15.32
C CYS A 134 -0.51 12.62 -14.65
N ASP A 135 -0.77 13.91 -14.43
CA ASP A 135 0.17 14.85 -13.84
C ASP A 135 0.14 14.86 -12.29
N PRO A 136 1.11 15.53 -11.62
CA PRO A 136 1.13 15.63 -10.16
C PRO A 136 -0.12 16.27 -9.54
N THR A 137 -0.81 17.16 -10.26
CA THR A 137 -2.02 17.85 -9.81
C THR A 137 -3.19 16.87 -9.78
N GLU A 138 -3.41 16.15 -10.88
CA GLU A 138 -4.45 15.11 -10.96
C GLU A 138 -4.22 14.01 -9.92
N THR A 139 -2.98 13.59 -9.73
CA THR A 139 -2.61 12.64 -8.66
C THR A 139 -2.93 13.20 -7.27
N ALA A 140 -2.66 14.48 -7.02
CA ALA A 140 -3.04 15.12 -5.75
C ALA A 140 -4.56 15.20 -5.57
N GLU A 141 -5.34 15.37 -6.65
CA GLU A 141 -6.80 15.36 -6.61
C GLU A 141 -7.37 13.98 -6.24
N ILE A 142 -6.80 12.90 -6.78
CA ILE A 142 -7.18 11.53 -6.42
C ILE A 142 -7.02 11.30 -4.91
N LEU A 143 -5.94 11.79 -4.29
CA LEU A 143 -5.80 11.66 -2.84
C LEU A 143 -6.91 12.41 -2.08
N LYS A 144 -7.28 13.61 -2.53
CA LYS A 144 -8.36 14.38 -1.90
C LYS A 144 -9.69 13.64 -1.96
N GLU A 145 -9.97 12.93 -3.06
CA GLU A 145 -11.15 12.07 -3.19
C GLU A 145 -11.10 10.90 -2.20
N ILE A 146 -9.96 10.19 -2.13
CA ILE A 146 -9.76 9.10 -1.16
C ILE A 146 -9.96 9.60 0.27
N GLU A 147 -9.38 10.73 0.65
CA GLU A 147 -9.57 11.34 1.98
C GLU A 147 -11.03 11.77 2.21
N ALA A 148 -11.72 12.27 1.18
CA ALA A 148 -13.12 12.66 1.27
C ALA A 148 -14.02 11.45 1.51
N VAL A 149 -13.72 10.29 0.95
CA VAL A 149 -14.48 9.04 1.15
C VAL A 149 -14.14 8.39 2.49
N THR A 150 -12.84 8.19 2.76
CA THR A 150 -12.37 7.52 3.98
C THR A 150 -12.53 8.37 5.24
N LYS A 151 -12.59 9.70 5.09
CA LYS A 151 -12.52 10.67 6.21
C LYS A 151 -11.25 10.53 7.05
N LEU A 152 -10.21 9.91 6.50
CA LEU A 152 -8.87 9.79 7.06
C LEU A 152 -7.93 10.78 6.36
N LYS A 153 -6.77 11.02 6.96
CA LYS A 153 -5.74 11.89 6.39
C LYS A 153 -4.50 11.09 6.08
N ALA A 154 -3.98 11.27 4.87
CA ALA A 154 -2.68 10.73 4.53
C ALA A 154 -1.58 11.39 5.36
N THR A 155 -0.57 10.60 5.70
CA THR A 155 0.55 11.02 6.54
C THR A 155 1.85 11.10 5.76
N GLY A 156 1.90 10.51 4.55
CA GLY A 156 3.07 10.54 3.70
C GLY A 156 2.81 9.93 2.32
N ILE A 157 3.73 10.19 1.41
CA ILE A 157 3.73 9.66 0.03
C ILE A 157 4.82 8.61 -0.11
N ILE A 158 4.47 7.50 -0.76
CA ILE A 158 5.42 6.49 -1.21
C ILE A 158 5.54 6.59 -2.73
N ASN A 159 6.74 6.90 -3.21
CA ASN A 159 7.08 6.84 -4.61
C ASN A 159 7.29 5.38 -5.03
N ASN A 160 6.34 4.80 -5.76
CA ASN A 160 6.45 3.48 -6.36
C ASN A 160 6.53 3.56 -7.90
N SER A 161 7.16 4.60 -8.42
CA SER A 161 7.29 4.81 -9.86
C SER A 161 8.21 3.76 -10.49
N ASN A 162 7.61 2.65 -10.92
CA ASN A 162 8.30 1.50 -11.51
C ASN A 162 7.56 0.96 -12.73
N LEU A 163 8.31 0.27 -13.60
CA LEU A 163 7.83 -0.47 -14.76
C LEU A 163 8.10 -1.97 -14.56
N MET A 164 7.90 -2.47 -13.34
CA MET A 164 8.22 -3.84 -12.95
C MET A 164 9.66 -4.22 -13.34
N TYR A 165 9.82 -5.21 -14.23
CA TYR A 165 11.11 -5.70 -14.68
C TYR A 165 11.89 -4.73 -15.57
N GLU A 166 11.22 -3.74 -16.18
CA GLU A 166 11.83 -2.72 -17.05
C GLU A 166 12.28 -1.46 -16.28
N THR A 167 12.10 -1.46 -14.95
CA THR A 167 12.54 -0.35 -14.10
C THR A 167 14.05 -0.15 -14.21
N THR A 168 14.45 1.11 -14.37
CA THR A 168 15.86 1.54 -14.42
C THR A 168 16.07 2.68 -13.42
N LEU A 169 17.32 3.07 -13.15
CA LEU A 169 17.61 4.23 -12.29
C LEU A 169 17.03 5.53 -12.85
N GLU A 170 17.09 5.74 -14.17
CA GLU A 170 16.47 6.91 -14.81
C GLU A 170 14.96 6.96 -14.57
N HIS A 171 14.28 5.79 -14.58
CA HIS A 171 12.87 5.73 -14.24
C HIS A 171 12.59 6.15 -12.80
N ILE A 172 13.46 5.73 -11.88
CA ILE A 172 13.35 6.07 -10.46
C ILE A 172 13.57 7.57 -10.23
N GLU A 173 14.59 8.18 -10.83
CA GLU A 173 14.89 9.61 -10.72
C GLU A 173 13.73 10.49 -11.21
N LYS A 174 13.18 10.19 -12.40
CA LYS A 174 11.98 10.88 -12.91
C LYS A 174 10.76 10.67 -12.00
N GLY A 175 10.66 9.50 -11.38
CA GLY A 175 9.64 9.19 -10.39
C GLY A 175 9.78 10.02 -9.11
N MET A 176 11.01 10.29 -8.67
CA MET A 176 11.29 11.13 -7.49
C MET A 176 10.91 12.59 -7.73
N GLU A 177 11.21 13.14 -8.91
CA GLU A 177 10.77 14.49 -9.29
C GLU A 177 9.25 14.62 -9.23
N TYR A 178 8.53 13.68 -9.88
CA TYR A 178 7.08 13.60 -9.85
C TYR A 178 6.54 13.50 -8.42
N ALA A 179 7.12 12.64 -7.59
CA ALA A 179 6.72 12.46 -6.20
C ALA A 179 6.91 13.73 -5.36
N ARG A 180 8.01 14.47 -5.56
CA ARG A 180 8.27 15.74 -4.86
C ARG A 180 7.24 16.81 -5.23
N GLU A 181 6.86 16.90 -6.49
CA GLU A 181 5.82 17.83 -6.94
C GLU A 181 4.47 17.49 -6.32
N THR A 182 4.04 16.23 -6.39
CA THR A 182 2.80 15.75 -5.76
C THR A 182 2.81 15.99 -4.25
N ALA A 183 3.92 15.69 -3.58
CA ALA A 183 4.13 15.93 -2.15
C ALA A 183 3.99 17.42 -1.78
N SER A 184 4.59 18.31 -2.57
CA SER A 184 4.49 19.75 -2.38
C SER A 184 3.05 20.26 -2.54
N LEU A 185 2.30 19.74 -3.50
CA LEU A 185 0.90 20.12 -3.72
C LEU A 185 -0.02 19.68 -2.57
N LEU A 186 0.30 18.56 -1.93
CA LEU A 186 -0.47 17.99 -0.82
C LEU A 186 0.01 18.46 0.56
N GLY A 187 1.19 19.07 0.65
CA GLY A 187 1.82 19.41 1.93
C GLY A 187 2.20 18.18 2.75
N LEU A 188 2.56 17.09 2.08
CA LEU A 188 2.95 15.80 2.69
C LEU A 188 4.43 15.51 2.44
N PRO A 189 5.12 14.76 3.32
CA PRO A 189 6.47 14.30 3.05
C PRO A 189 6.46 13.11 2.07
N VAL A 190 7.50 13.01 1.23
CA VAL A 190 7.87 11.73 0.60
C VAL A 190 8.59 10.91 1.66
N VAL A 191 7.93 9.87 2.18
CA VAL A 191 8.50 9.06 3.27
C VAL A 191 9.42 7.98 2.73
N ALA A 192 9.17 7.52 1.51
CA ALA A 192 9.92 6.42 0.94
C ALA A 192 9.86 6.37 -0.59
N THR A 193 10.88 5.73 -1.16
CA THR A 193 10.91 5.30 -2.57
C THR A 193 11.06 3.78 -2.64
N VAL A 194 10.19 3.16 -3.41
CA VAL A 194 10.22 1.73 -3.68
C VAL A 194 11.17 1.46 -4.83
N MET A 195 12.07 0.51 -4.63
CA MET A 195 13.03 0.08 -5.64
C MET A 195 13.05 -1.45 -5.72
N ARG A 196 13.23 -1.99 -6.93
CA ARG A 196 13.51 -3.41 -7.07
C ARG A 196 14.78 -3.75 -6.30
N ARG A 197 14.79 -4.88 -5.58
CA ARG A 197 15.83 -5.22 -4.60
C ARG A 197 17.25 -5.22 -5.17
N ASP A 198 17.43 -5.61 -6.43
CA ASP A 198 18.70 -5.57 -7.18
C ASP A 198 19.15 -4.16 -7.56
N ILE A 199 18.22 -3.24 -7.85
CA ILE A 199 18.54 -1.82 -8.09
C ILE A 199 18.91 -1.16 -6.76
N ALA A 200 18.15 -1.47 -5.71
CA ALA A 200 18.38 -0.91 -4.37
C ALA A 200 19.75 -1.26 -3.80
N SER A 201 20.30 -2.45 -4.09
CA SER A 201 21.62 -2.87 -3.60
C SER A 201 22.77 -2.01 -4.13
N ASP A 202 22.62 -1.44 -5.32
CA ASP A 202 23.65 -0.63 -5.98
C ASP A 202 23.41 0.88 -5.80
N TYR A 203 22.27 1.27 -5.22
CA TYR A 203 21.86 2.66 -5.09
C TYR A 203 22.44 3.32 -3.83
N LYS A 204 23.12 4.44 -4.00
CA LYS A 204 23.58 5.29 -2.89
C LYS A 204 22.51 6.33 -2.59
N ALA A 205 21.66 6.04 -1.62
CA ALA A 205 20.57 6.92 -1.26
C ALA A 205 21.05 8.25 -0.68
N ASP A 206 20.60 9.36 -1.25
CA ASP A 206 20.41 10.60 -0.50
C ASP A 206 19.00 10.57 0.11
N THR A 207 18.90 10.14 1.36
CA THR A 207 17.62 9.98 2.05
C THR A 207 16.82 11.28 2.16
N ALA A 208 17.47 12.45 2.05
CA ALA A 208 16.78 13.73 2.03
C ALA A 208 15.99 13.93 0.73
N GLU A 209 16.46 13.33 -0.37
CA GLU A 209 15.82 13.38 -1.69
C GLU A 209 14.87 12.21 -1.92
N THR A 210 15.22 11.02 -1.43
CA THR A 210 14.52 9.77 -1.79
C THR A 210 13.51 9.29 -0.75
N GLY A 211 13.56 9.85 0.47
CA GLY A 211 13.02 9.18 1.65
C GLY A 211 13.76 7.86 1.93
N GLU A 212 13.16 6.99 2.74
CA GLU A 212 13.69 5.64 2.96
C GLU A 212 13.57 4.79 1.68
N ILE A 213 14.57 3.96 1.40
CA ILE A 213 14.47 3.01 0.30
C ILE A 213 13.77 1.74 0.77
N ILE A 214 12.69 1.37 0.08
CA ILE A 214 11.96 0.12 0.29
C ILE A 214 12.36 -0.85 -0.81
N PRO A 215 13.29 -1.79 -0.55
CA PRO A 215 13.63 -2.81 -1.51
C PRO A 215 12.51 -3.84 -1.62
N VAL A 216 11.96 -4.02 -2.81
CA VAL A 216 10.88 -4.97 -3.08
C VAL A 216 11.26 -6.01 -4.11
N ASP A 217 10.67 -7.19 -3.98
CA ASP A 217 10.63 -8.19 -5.03
C ASP A 217 9.37 -7.96 -5.87
N ILE A 218 9.50 -8.01 -7.20
CA ILE A 218 8.35 -7.94 -8.10
C ILE A 218 7.61 -9.27 -8.00
N ILE A 219 6.46 -9.21 -7.35
CA ILE A 219 5.51 -10.30 -7.23
C ILE A 219 4.56 -10.16 -8.42
N ALA A 220 4.90 -10.84 -9.51
CA ALA A 220 3.95 -11.10 -10.58
C ALA A 220 2.95 -12.15 -10.07
N GLY A 221 1.70 -12.04 -10.53
CA GLY A 221 0.63 -12.97 -10.18
C GLY A 221 1.01 -14.40 -10.56
N PRO A 222 0.29 -15.42 -10.07
CA PRO A 222 0.58 -16.79 -10.43
C PRO A 222 0.69 -16.90 -11.94
N SER A 223 1.85 -17.36 -12.41
CA SER A 223 2.01 -17.76 -13.80
C SER A 223 1.00 -18.88 -14.02
N PHE A 224 -0.07 -18.59 -14.76
CA PHE A 224 -1.00 -19.62 -15.22
C PHE A 224 -0.27 -20.63 -16.12
#